data_AF-A0A1H3XMI7-F1
#
_entry.id   AF-A0A1H3XMI7-F1
#
_cell.length_a   1.000
_cell.length_b   1.000
_cell.length_c   1.000
_cell.angle_alpha   90.00
_cell.angle_beta   90.00
_cell.angle_gamma   90.00
#
_symmetry.space_group_name_H-M   'P 1'
#
loop_
_entity.id
_entity.type
_entity.pdbx_description
1 polymer ?
#
loop_
_entity_poly.entity_id
_entity_poly.type
_entity_poly.pdbx_seq_one_letter_code
_entity_poly.pdbx_strand_id
1 'polypeptide(L)'
;MTRSNLMRFLVCAVSCSLLAGCGSVSNTAESSITEQESVEENKETSGDAEAESSESDAAQEKNTDTSTEEKTADKNDGTANSNSENKSLAKRLAGKYSYHYGSENGDDEYYIMDIVPFGDNLYAYCGQAMAEDTESLNAYSFWACEFIPNDPEDLKSEYRDMVTVNELRFSVMSNAGLYWDQGQKGTITLTDEGILFEGFEQDDFLVPENDDSRLFLKDDRVEDAFVYLKRDAEGGAKELKGLWILDNADGADLYLEFTGSDLYMYKKYPGSEVFYAAGGCEYGNETFSCQANRLGYGGMPFEMTCGYKVSGDDLTLKIENSEFPDVLPENGKYKRVNDGNVHVTSMDEVVKKAGKDSEPGSADLAAYEALYSPVLEEVREVVTNGYDHDKEYKYVSNGLMEKCMYPGDDDLTKAVGYVLKDVSRDGIPELIIGCDEKYGDNEPRSYIFNLFTLKDDEVQSVFDGWARSSYQWMGDDHFYYSGSGGAAITIFGENHLSPDGTEIVWDDFYFSDEKEVGNIGLYHNTSGIFDAGKAEELDMSDSEFFDKMDDYESKCQMLSWTPVGKS
;
A
#
# COMPACT_ATOMS: atom_id res chain seq x y z
N MET A 1 16.85 33.66 21.92
CA MET A 1 15.97 32.88 22.81
C MET A 1 14.79 33.77 23.21
N THR A 2 13.64 33.59 22.55
CA THR A 2 12.42 34.38 22.79
C THR A 2 11.69 33.87 24.03
N ARG A 3 10.88 34.72 24.67
CA ARG A 3 10.14 34.41 25.92
C ARG A 3 9.23 33.18 25.81
N SER A 4 8.88 32.74 24.60
CA SER A 4 8.12 31.51 24.34
C SER A 4 8.93 30.24 24.68
N ASN A 5 10.19 30.19 24.27
CA ASN A 5 11.05 29.00 24.45
C ASN A 5 11.45 28.80 25.92
N LEU A 6 11.51 29.87 26.71
CA LEU A 6 11.79 29.81 28.15
C LEU A 6 10.59 29.26 28.95
N MET A 7 9.37 29.43 28.45
CA MET A 7 8.15 28.96 29.11
C MET A 7 7.91 27.46 28.82
N ARG A 8 8.29 26.98 27.63
CA ARG A 8 8.26 25.55 27.26
C ARG A 8 9.32 24.72 28.02
N PHE A 9 10.54 25.25 28.18
CA PHE A 9 11.58 24.61 29.01
C PHE A 9 11.17 24.45 30.49
N LEU A 10 10.33 25.35 31.01
CA LEU A 10 9.86 25.28 32.39
C LEU A 10 8.77 24.21 32.59
N VAL A 11 8.00 23.88 31.55
CA VAL A 11 6.96 22.84 31.61
C VAL A 11 7.59 21.44 31.61
N CYS A 12 8.64 21.21 30.81
CA CYS A 12 9.41 19.94 30.87
C CYS A 12 10.11 19.73 32.21
N ALA A 13 10.54 20.81 32.88
CA ALA A 13 11.23 20.72 34.17
C ALA A 13 10.28 20.44 35.36
N VAL A 14 9.02 20.86 35.30
CA VAL A 14 8.05 20.65 36.39
C VAL A 14 7.57 19.18 36.42
N SER A 15 7.54 18.50 35.27
CA SER A 15 7.30 17.04 35.19
C SER A 15 8.44 16.21 35.80
N CYS A 16 9.66 16.74 35.86
CA CYS A 16 10.85 16.05 36.40
C CYS A 16 10.99 16.11 37.93
N SER A 17 10.07 16.75 38.67
CA SER A 17 10.24 17.01 40.10
C SER A 17 9.59 15.98 41.03
N LEU A 18 8.90 14.97 40.51
CA LEU A 18 8.35 13.87 41.30
C LEU A 18 8.89 12.55 40.74
N LEU A 19 9.54 11.77 41.61
CA LEU A 19 10.14 10.45 41.37
C LEU A 19 11.60 10.44 40.90
N ALA A 20 12.47 11.09 41.67
CA ALA A 20 13.86 10.65 41.79
C ALA A 20 13.94 9.46 42.78
N GLY A 21 14.20 8.26 42.26
CA GLY A 21 14.47 7.05 43.04
C GLY A 21 15.52 6.18 42.37
N CYS A 22 16.78 6.31 42.81
CA CYS A 22 17.93 5.55 42.33
C CYS A 22 17.79 4.03 42.58
N GLY A 23 18.32 3.23 41.65
CA GLY A 23 18.53 1.80 41.84
C GLY A 23 19.48 1.20 40.80
N SER A 24 20.78 1.41 40.97
CA SER A 24 21.84 0.75 40.21
C SER A 24 21.93 -0.74 40.55
N VAL A 25 21.94 -1.64 39.55
CA VAL A 25 22.56 -2.96 39.68
C VAL A 25 23.31 -3.30 38.39
N SER A 26 24.63 -3.41 38.56
CA SER A 26 25.62 -3.94 37.63
C SER A 26 25.34 -5.39 37.25
N ASN A 27 25.59 -5.76 36.00
CA ASN A 27 26.11 -7.09 35.71
C ASN A 27 27.15 -7.05 34.58
N THR A 28 28.35 -7.45 34.99
CA THR A 28 29.55 -7.69 34.22
C THR A 28 29.40 -8.99 33.42
N ALA A 29 29.80 -8.99 32.15
CA ALA A 29 30.32 -10.19 31.49
C ALA A 29 31.44 -9.77 30.53
N GLU A 30 32.66 -10.14 30.91
CA GLU A 30 33.87 -10.05 30.10
C GLU A 30 33.81 -11.02 28.91
N SER A 31 34.26 -10.60 27.74
CA SER A 31 35.20 -11.42 26.96
C SER A 31 36.02 -10.59 25.97
N SER A 32 37.28 -10.36 26.35
CA SER A 32 38.52 -10.37 25.56
C SER A 32 38.55 -9.75 24.15
N ILE A 33 39.28 -8.63 24.10
CA ILE A 33 40.02 -8.05 22.97
C ILE A 33 41.10 -9.01 22.47
N THR A 34 41.36 -9.04 21.16
CA THR A 34 42.74 -8.89 20.64
C THR A 34 42.76 -8.32 19.22
N GLU A 35 43.35 -7.13 19.11
CA GLU A 35 43.71 -6.39 17.91
C GLU A 35 44.71 -7.16 17.03
N GLN A 36 44.77 -6.83 15.74
CA GLN A 36 46.03 -6.32 15.16
C GLN A 36 45.85 -5.64 13.80
N GLU A 37 46.45 -4.45 13.71
CA GLU A 37 46.68 -3.61 12.54
C GLU A 37 47.42 -4.34 11.40
N SER A 38 47.22 -3.89 10.16
CA SER A 38 48.34 -3.39 9.35
C SER A 38 47.86 -2.64 8.11
N VAL A 39 48.43 -1.44 7.98
CA VAL A 39 48.48 -0.58 6.80
C VAL A 39 49.43 -1.21 5.78
N GLU A 40 49.09 -1.20 4.50
CA GLU A 40 50.10 -1.09 3.44
C GLU A 40 49.55 -0.30 2.24
N GLU A 41 50.18 0.84 2.01
CA GLU A 41 50.12 1.63 0.78
C GLU A 41 50.54 0.76 -0.42
N ASN A 42 49.88 0.95 -1.56
CA ASN A 42 50.60 0.95 -2.83
C ASN A 42 50.03 1.99 -3.78
N LYS A 43 50.97 2.72 -4.36
CA LYS A 43 50.87 3.93 -5.17
C LYS A 43 51.58 3.61 -6.47
N GLU A 44 50.95 3.83 -7.62
CA GLU A 44 51.58 4.20 -8.91
C GLU A 44 50.46 4.36 -9.96
N THR A 45 50.04 5.58 -10.34
CA THR A 45 50.57 6.51 -11.35
C THR A 45 50.93 5.92 -12.72
N SER A 46 50.13 6.27 -13.73
CA SER A 46 50.53 6.77 -15.07
C SER A 46 49.25 7.31 -15.72
N GLY A 47 49.18 8.39 -16.50
CA GLY A 47 50.17 9.29 -17.08
C GLY A 47 49.46 10.04 -18.21
N ASP A 48 49.61 11.36 -18.20
CA ASP A 48 49.19 12.44 -19.12
C ASP A 48 48.97 12.10 -20.61
N ALA A 49 48.03 12.79 -21.28
CA ALA A 49 48.34 14.02 -22.03
C ALA A 49 47.19 14.54 -22.93
N GLU A 50 47.16 15.87 -22.96
CA GLU A 50 46.32 16.87 -23.63
C GLU A 50 46.21 16.78 -25.18
N ALA A 51 45.13 17.34 -25.76
CA ALA A 51 45.11 18.68 -26.40
C ALA A 51 44.14 18.82 -27.61
N GLU A 52 43.15 19.70 -27.41
CA GLU A 52 42.62 20.79 -28.27
C GLU A 52 42.20 20.68 -29.76
N SER A 53 41.20 21.56 -30.02
CA SER A 53 40.78 22.26 -31.27
C SER A 53 39.66 21.58 -32.08
N SER A 54 38.62 22.25 -32.62
CA SER A 54 38.26 23.67 -32.80
C SER A 54 36.83 23.84 -33.36
N GLU A 55 36.19 24.97 -33.03
CA GLU A 55 35.25 25.85 -33.77
C GLU A 55 34.19 25.29 -34.78
N SER A 56 32.93 25.72 -34.59
CA SER A 56 32.13 26.51 -35.56
C SER A 56 30.76 26.83 -34.92
N ASP A 57 30.48 28.09 -34.59
CA ASP A 57 29.89 29.18 -35.39
C ASP A 57 28.35 29.25 -35.33
N ALA A 58 27.91 30.39 -34.80
CA ALA A 58 26.53 30.80 -34.67
C ALA A 58 26.03 31.51 -35.94
N ALA A 59 24.72 31.39 -36.24
CA ALA A 59 23.98 32.45 -36.91
C ALA A 59 22.49 32.38 -36.57
N GLN A 60 22.03 33.45 -35.90
CA GLN A 60 20.65 33.87 -35.75
C GLN A 60 20.03 34.25 -37.12
N GLU A 61 18.72 34.13 -37.28
CA GLU A 61 17.79 35.28 -37.21
C GLU A 61 16.39 34.93 -37.75
N LYS A 62 15.39 35.37 -36.96
CA LYS A 62 14.12 36.04 -37.37
C LYS A 62 13.12 35.26 -38.22
N ASN A 63 11.81 35.40 -38.09
CA ASN A 63 10.81 36.07 -37.24
C ASN A 63 9.55 36.07 -38.13
N THR A 64 8.36 36.17 -37.53
CA THR A 64 7.09 36.66 -38.15
C THR A 64 6.47 35.78 -39.25
N ASP A 65 5.16 35.61 -39.38
CA ASP A 65 4.04 36.29 -38.77
C ASP A 65 2.78 35.41 -38.89
N THR A 66 1.90 35.63 -37.93
CA THR A 66 0.47 35.39 -37.85
C THR A 66 -0.30 35.46 -39.17
N SER A 67 -1.22 34.51 -39.42
CA SER A 67 -2.57 34.84 -39.91
C SER A 67 -3.56 33.68 -39.71
N THR A 68 -4.61 34.01 -38.98
CA THR A 68 -5.89 33.31 -38.89
C THR A 68 -6.69 33.64 -40.15
N GLU A 69 -7.32 32.65 -40.80
CA GLU A 69 -8.69 32.79 -41.34
C GLU A 69 -9.26 31.47 -41.88
N GLU A 70 -10.58 31.43 -41.85
CA GLU A 70 -11.47 30.27 -41.87
C GLU A 70 -11.68 29.60 -43.24
N LYS A 71 -11.97 28.30 -43.15
CA LYS A 71 -12.96 27.51 -43.91
C LYS A 71 -13.24 27.88 -45.37
N THR A 72 -12.90 26.93 -46.25
CA THR A 72 -13.83 26.48 -47.30
C THR A 72 -13.78 24.96 -47.42
N ALA A 73 -14.95 24.34 -47.25
CA ALA A 73 -15.19 22.95 -47.56
C ALA A 73 -15.15 22.73 -49.07
N ASP A 74 -14.44 21.70 -49.51
CA ASP A 74 -14.82 21.00 -50.74
C ASP A 74 -14.56 19.50 -50.59
N LYS A 75 -15.59 18.73 -50.95
CA LYS A 75 -15.63 17.27 -50.84
C LYS A 75 -14.80 16.68 -51.98
N ASN A 76 -13.94 15.71 -51.68
CA ASN A 76 -13.83 14.56 -52.57
C ASN A 76 -13.44 13.28 -51.85
N ASP A 77 -14.24 12.29 -52.20
CA ASP A 77 -14.28 10.87 -51.91
C ASP A 77 -12.91 10.17 -51.75
N GLY A 78 -12.83 9.30 -50.75
CA GLY A 78 -11.60 8.58 -50.41
C GLY A 78 -11.84 7.51 -49.35
N THR A 79 -12.70 6.55 -49.65
CA THR A 79 -12.73 5.20 -49.04
C THR A 79 -12.82 5.15 -47.51
N ALA A 80 -14.06 5.11 -47.02
CA ALA A 80 -14.40 4.57 -45.72
C ALA A 80 -13.74 3.19 -45.56
N ASN A 81 -12.71 3.13 -44.72
CA ASN A 81 -12.12 1.87 -44.30
C ASN A 81 -13.02 1.27 -43.23
N SER A 82 -13.97 0.45 -43.69
CA SER A 82 -14.83 -0.37 -42.86
C SER A 82 -13.98 -1.42 -42.13
N ASN A 83 -13.56 -1.14 -40.90
CA ASN A 83 -13.16 -2.15 -39.91
C ASN A 83 -12.89 -1.58 -38.49
N SER A 84 -13.67 -0.62 -38.01
CA SER A 84 -13.80 -0.41 -36.56
C SER A 84 -14.99 -1.25 -36.08
N GLU A 85 -14.74 -2.45 -35.58
CA GLU A 85 -15.68 -3.04 -34.65
C GLU A 85 -15.93 -2.01 -33.54
N ASN A 86 -17.19 -1.80 -33.20
CA ASN A 86 -17.63 -0.93 -32.13
C ASN A 86 -17.04 -1.41 -30.78
N LYS A 87 -15.79 -1.01 -30.50
CA LYS A 87 -15.06 -1.37 -29.29
C LYS A 87 -15.35 -0.34 -28.20
N SER A 88 -15.59 -0.83 -26.99
CA SER A 88 -15.66 0.02 -25.79
C SER A 88 -14.37 0.82 -25.59
N LEU A 89 -14.44 1.92 -24.85
CA LEU A 89 -13.29 2.78 -24.57
C LEU A 89 -12.19 1.99 -23.83
N ALA A 90 -12.55 1.13 -22.88
CA ALA A 90 -11.59 0.26 -22.20
C ALA A 90 -10.76 -0.58 -23.20
N LYS A 91 -11.42 -1.19 -24.19
CA LYS A 91 -10.77 -1.98 -25.25
C LYS A 91 -9.97 -1.15 -26.25
N ARG A 92 -10.26 0.14 -26.38
CA ARG A 92 -9.52 1.08 -27.25
C ARG A 92 -8.31 1.69 -26.53
N LEU A 93 -8.37 1.81 -25.21
CA LEU A 93 -7.24 2.20 -24.35
C LEU A 93 -6.22 1.07 -24.18
N ALA A 94 -6.64 -0.18 -24.34
CA ALA A 94 -5.75 -1.35 -24.26
C ALA A 94 -4.54 -1.23 -25.21
N GLY A 95 -3.35 -1.52 -24.69
CA GLY A 95 -2.11 -1.42 -25.44
C GLY A 95 -0.92 -1.02 -24.58
N LYS A 96 0.22 -0.88 -25.26
CA LYS A 96 1.52 -0.61 -24.65
C LYS A 96 1.93 0.82 -24.86
N TYR A 97 2.40 1.46 -23.81
CA TYR A 97 2.73 2.87 -23.80
C TYR A 97 3.98 3.16 -22.99
N SER A 98 4.73 4.19 -23.41
CA SER A 98 5.89 4.68 -22.68
C SER A 98 5.94 6.20 -22.63
N TYR A 99 6.61 6.72 -21.61
CA TYR A 99 6.97 8.12 -21.49
C TYR A 99 8.45 8.21 -21.13
N HIS A 100 9.22 8.90 -21.98
CA HIS A 100 10.63 9.13 -21.75
C HIS A 100 10.82 10.31 -20.78
N TYR A 101 11.50 10.07 -19.66
CA TYR A 101 11.92 11.12 -18.74
C TYR A 101 13.43 11.00 -18.52
N GLY A 102 14.19 11.87 -19.18
CA GLY A 102 15.64 11.93 -19.02
C GLY A 102 16.04 12.96 -17.97
N SER A 103 17.05 12.64 -17.16
CA SER A 103 17.72 13.64 -16.33
C SER A 103 18.80 14.37 -17.13
N GLU A 104 19.11 15.64 -16.77
CA GLU A 104 20.23 16.40 -17.38
C GLU A 104 21.60 15.70 -17.20
N ASN A 105 21.67 14.68 -16.34
CA ASN A 105 22.88 13.93 -15.99
C ASN A 105 23.12 12.68 -16.86
N GLY A 106 22.22 12.35 -17.80
CA GLY A 106 22.42 11.26 -18.78
C GLY A 106 21.91 9.88 -18.35
N ASP A 107 21.18 9.80 -17.24
CA ASP A 107 20.38 8.62 -16.90
C ASP A 107 19.01 8.78 -17.59
N ASP A 108 18.92 8.28 -18.83
CA ASP A 108 17.69 8.25 -19.61
C ASP A 108 16.82 7.06 -19.12
N GLU A 109 15.60 7.34 -18.68
CA GLU A 109 14.65 6.35 -18.19
C GLU A 109 13.29 6.49 -18.88
N TYR A 110 12.51 5.41 -18.80
CA TYR A 110 11.15 5.36 -19.30
C TYR A 110 10.20 4.96 -18.19
N TYR A 111 9.10 5.67 -18.08
CA TYR A 111 7.88 5.12 -17.50
C TYR A 111 7.19 4.27 -18.55
N ILE A 112 6.83 3.05 -18.19
CA ILE A 112 6.19 2.10 -19.10
C ILE A 112 4.87 1.60 -18.54
N MET A 113 3.95 1.29 -19.44
CA MET A 113 2.61 0.84 -19.10
C MET A 113 2.09 -0.13 -20.16
N ASP A 114 1.59 -1.30 -19.75
CA ASP A 114 0.77 -2.18 -20.58
C ASP A 114 -0.66 -2.22 -20.02
N ILE A 115 -1.59 -1.56 -20.70
CA ILE A 115 -2.99 -1.50 -20.34
C ILE A 115 -3.72 -2.73 -20.86
N VAL A 116 -4.27 -3.51 -19.92
CA VAL A 116 -4.95 -4.78 -20.16
C VAL A 116 -6.38 -4.75 -19.58
N PRO A 117 -7.43 -4.78 -20.42
CA PRO A 117 -8.80 -4.79 -19.93
C PRO A 117 -9.27 -6.21 -19.59
N PHE A 118 -10.14 -6.34 -18.59
CA PHE A 118 -10.97 -7.54 -18.39
C PHE A 118 -12.45 -7.15 -18.48
N GLY A 119 -13.12 -7.59 -19.55
CA GLY A 119 -14.40 -7.01 -19.95
C GLY A 119 -14.23 -5.52 -20.29
N ASP A 120 -14.88 -4.66 -19.49
CA ASP A 120 -14.75 -3.19 -19.57
C ASP A 120 -14.07 -2.57 -18.34
N ASN A 121 -13.52 -3.39 -17.43
CA ASN A 121 -12.61 -2.92 -16.37
C ASN A 121 -11.22 -2.67 -16.97
N LEU A 122 -10.53 -1.65 -16.47
CA LEU A 122 -9.25 -1.18 -17.01
C LEU A 122 -8.12 -1.38 -16.00
N TYR A 123 -7.16 -2.24 -16.34
CA TYR A 123 -5.97 -2.49 -15.54
C TYR A 123 -4.72 -2.10 -16.31
N ALA A 124 -3.62 -1.89 -15.60
CA ALA A 124 -2.32 -1.71 -16.21
C ALA A 124 -1.22 -2.40 -15.40
N TYR A 125 -0.24 -2.93 -16.10
CA TYR A 125 1.09 -3.20 -15.56
C TYR A 125 1.94 -1.94 -15.78
N CYS A 126 2.51 -1.39 -14.72
CA CYS A 126 3.25 -0.14 -14.73
C CYS A 126 4.67 -0.37 -14.22
N GLY A 127 5.63 0.43 -14.67
CA GLY A 127 6.99 0.34 -14.15
C GLY A 127 7.95 1.39 -14.70
N GLN A 128 9.18 1.33 -14.21
CA GLN A 128 10.32 2.08 -14.73
C GLN A 128 11.27 1.16 -15.48
N ALA A 129 11.76 1.61 -16.64
CA ALA A 129 12.71 0.88 -17.48
C ALA A 129 13.90 1.76 -17.85
N MET A 130 15.09 1.16 -17.89
CA MET A 130 16.31 1.84 -18.33
C MET A 130 16.28 2.05 -19.85
N ALA A 131 16.79 3.18 -20.34
CA ALA A 131 16.91 3.45 -21.78
C ALA A 131 18.06 2.68 -22.47
N GLU A 132 18.81 1.85 -21.75
CA GLU A 132 19.96 1.11 -22.30
C GLU A 132 19.58 0.14 -23.42
N ASP A 133 18.36 -0.41 -23.37
CA ASP A 133 17.85 -1.30 -24.39
C ASP A 133 16.89 -0.57 -25.34
N THR A 134 17.35 -0.36 -26.57
CA THR A 134 16.53 0.28 -27.61
C THR A 134 15.50 -0.65 -28.22
N GLU A 135 15.62 -1.97 -28.04
CA GLU A 135 14.75 -2.99 -28.62
C GLU A 135 13.63 -3.45 -27.67
N SER A 136 13.86 -3.37 -26.35
CA SER A 136 12.86 -3.70 -25.33
C SER A 136 12.94 -2.81 -24.10
N LEU A 137 11.80 -2.52 -23.48
CA LEU A 137 11.71 -1.80 -22.20
C LEU A 137 11.14 -2.74 -21.15
N ASN A 138 12.02 -3.30 -20.34
CA ASN A 138 11.67 -4.19 -19.23
C ASN A 138 11.74 -3.41 -17.92
N ALA A 139 10.72 -3.57 -17.08
CA ALA A 139 10.65 -2.88 -15.81
C ALA A 139 11.69 -3.44 -14.83
N TYR A 140 12.46 -2.57 -14.20
CA TYR A 140 13.26 -2.92 -13.02
C TYR A 140 12.52 -2.60 -11.71
N SER A 141 11.55 -1.68 -11.77
CA SER A 141 10.56 -1.44 -10.71
C SER A 141 9.18 -1.52 -11.33
N PHE A 142 8.23 -2.21 -10.67
CA PHE A 142 6.92 -2.45 -11.24
C PHE A 142 5.82 -2.51 -10.19
N TRP A 143 4.61 -2.22 -10.64
CA TRP A 143 3.35 -2.37 -9.90
C TRP A 143 2.21 -2.58 -10.89
N ALA A 144 1.00 -2.72 -10.39
CA ALA A 144 -0.20 -2.73 -11.19
C ALA A 144 -1.13 -1.60 -10.76
N CYS A 145 -1.93 -1.13 -11.70
CA CYS A 145 -2.97 -0.14 -11.46
C CYS A 145 -4.32 -0.68 -11.91
N GLU A 146 -5.37 -0.25 -11.24
CA GLU A 146 -6.73 -0.31 -11.74
C GLU A 146 -7.28 1.11 -11.87
N PHE A 147 -7.88 1.41 -13.02
CA PHE A 147 -8.52 2.69 -13.27
C PHE A 147 -10.04 2.54 -13.13
N ILE A 148 -10.55 2.89 -11.94
CA ILE A 148 -11.97 2.78 -11.61
C ILE A 148 -12.71 4.00 -12.16
N PRO A 149 -13.65 3.83 -13.12
CA PRO A 149 -14.35 4.97 -13.69
C PRO A 149 -15.32 5.60 -12.70
N ASN A 150 -15.47 6.91 -12.77
CA ASN A 150 -16.49 7.63 -12.01
C ASN A 150 -17.91 7.26 -12.47
N ASP A 151 -18.09 6.97 -13.77
CA ASP A 151 -19.30 6.40 -14.35
C ASP A 151 -18.92 5.14 -15.15
N PRO A 152 -19.36 3.93 -14.74
CA PRO A 152 -19.08 2.69 -15.47
C PRO A 152 -19.46 2.69 -16.95
N GLU A 153 -20.45 3.50 -17.37
CA GLU A 153 -20.87 3.58 -18.76
C GLU A 153 -19.85 4.32 -19.64
N ASP A 154 -18.94 5.10 -19.05
CA ASP A 154 -17.90 5.81 -19.79
C ASP A 154 -16.89 4.85 -20.42
N LEU A 155 -16.45 3.83 -19.67
CA LEU A 155 -15.55 2.80 -20.20
C LEU A 155 -16.20 1.91 -21.25
N LYS A 156 -17.52 1.73 -21.18
CA LYS A 156 -18.30 0.98 -22.18
C LYS A 156 -18.53 1.75 -23.48
N SER A 157 -18.29 3.06 -23.47
CA SER A 157 -18.61 3.92 -24.60
C SER A 157 -17.81 3.59 -25.86
N GLU A 158 -18.50 3.48 -26.99
CA GLU A 158 -17.89 3.22 -28.30
C GLU A 158 -17.39 4.50 -29.00
N TYR A 159 -17.70 5.67 -28.45
CA TYR A 159 -17.52 6.96 -29.12
C TYR A 159 -16.87 8.06 -28.26
N ARG A 160 -16.77 7.86 -26.94
CA ARG A 160 -16.01 8.77 -26.08
C ARG A 160 -14.56 8.39 -26.10
N ASP A 161 -13.67 9.37 -26.09
CA ASP A 161 -12.23 9.14 -26.01
C ASP A 161 -11.66 9.59 -24.66
N MET A 162 -12.51 9.87 -23.69
CA MET A 162 -12.14 10.43 -22.40
C MET A 162 -12.97 9.81 -21.30
N VAL A 163 -12.33 9.54 -20.16
CA VAL A 163 -12.97 9.02 -18.94
C VAL A 163 -12.30 9.62 -17.70
N THR A 164 -13.12 10.02 -16.73
CA THR A 164 -12.64 10.37 -15.38
C THR A 164 -12.61 9.12 -14.53
N VAL A 165 -11.48 8.85 -13.89
CA VAL A 165 -11.21 7.63 -13.12
C VAL A 165 -10.61 7.98 -11.75
N ASN A 166 -10.57 7.00 -10.88
CA ASN A 166 -9.62 6.94 -9.77
C ASN A 166 -8.62 5.83 -10.10
N GLU A 167 -7.34 6.16 -10.13
CA GLU A 167 -6.26 5.18 -10.21
C GLU A 167 -6.03 4.59 -8.82
N LEU A 168 -6.11 3.27 -8.70
CA LEU A 168 -5.76 2.54 -7.48
C LEU A 168 -4.57 1.63 -7.79
N ARG A 169 -3.51 1.76 -7.01
CA ARG A 169 -2.28 0.98 -7.18
C ARG A 169 -2.29 -0.26 -6.32
N PHE A 170 -1.69 -1.34 -6.82
CA PHE A 170 -1.48 -2.56 -6.06
C PHE A 170 -0.24 -3.30 -6.56
N SER A 171 0.34 -4.12 -5.69
CA SER A 171 1.43 -5.04 -6.05
C SER A 171 1.32 -6.32 -5.26
N VAL A 172 1.51 -7.44 -5.94
CA VAL A 172 1.56 -8.75 -5.29
C VAL A 172 2.80 -8.88 -4.40
N MET A 173 3.90 -8.20 -4.74
CA MET A 173 5.16 -8.29 -4.00
C MET A 173 5.19 -7.43 -2.73
N SER A 174 4.50 -6.29 -2.72
CA SER A 174 4.58 -5.32 -1.62
C SER A 174 3.38 -5.37 -0.67
N ASN A 175 2.19 -5.73 -1.18
CA ASN A 175 0.95 -5.71 -0.39
C ASN A 175 0.00 -6.87 -0.73
N ALA A 176 0.54 -8.02 -1.14
CA ALA A 176 -0.24 -9.19 -1.53
C ALA A 176 -1.42 -8.85 -2.49
N GLY A 177 -1.22 -7.92 -3.41
CA GLY A 177 -2.21 -7.52 -4.41
C GLY A 177 -3.40 -6.70 -3.89
N LEU A 178 -3.35 -6.23 -2.64
CA LEU A 178 -4.27 -5.22 -2.09
C LEU A 178 -3.89 -3.82 -2.59
N TYR A 179 -4.91 -2.95 -2.65
CA TYR A 179 -4.68 -1.55 -3.00
C TYR A 179 -3.82 -0.85 -1.95
N TRP A 180 -2.94 0.04 -2.40
CA TRP A 180 -1.99 0.78 -1.57
C TRP A 180 -2.56 2.07 -0.99
N ASP A 181 -3.52 2.68 -1.70
CA ASP A 181 -4.02 4.02 -1.39
C ASP A 181 -5.55 4.11 -1.64
N GLN A 182 -6.12 5.27 -1.33
CA GLN A 182 -7.55 5.56 -1.51
C GLN A 182 -7.93 5.88 -2.96
N GLY A 183 -6.95 5.90 -3.85
CA GLY A 183 -7.07 6.19 -5.26
C GLY A 183 -6.86 7.66 -5.60
N GLN A 184 -6.11 7.91 -6.66
CA GLN A 184 -5.88 9.25 -7.20
C GLN A 184 -6.86 9.54 -8.33
N LYS A 185 -7.62 10.63 -8.20
CA LYS A 185 -8.59 11.02 -9.20
C LYS A 185 -7.89 11.70 -10.37
N GLY A 186 -8.27 11.34 -11.58
CA GLY A 186 -7.78 12.02 -12.78
C GLY A 186 -8.60 11.70 -14.01
N THR A 187 -8.14 12.17 -15.17
CA THR A 187 -8.77 11.94 -16.46
C THR A 187 -7.79 11.26 -17.40
N ILE A 188 -8.28 10.25 -18.11
CA ILE A 188 -7.55 9.56 -19.18
C ILE A 188 -8.21 9.94 -20.50
N THR A 189 -7.41 10.45 -21.44
CA THR A 189 -7.84 10.79 -22.80
C THR A 189 -7.06 9.95 -23.81
N LEU A 190 -7.76 9.14 -24.59
CA LEU A 190 -7.22 8.45 -25.76
C LEU A 190 -6.97 9.47 -26.88
N THR A 191 -5.77 9.45 -27.43
CA THR A 191 -5.34 10.30 -28.55
C THR A 191 -4.89 9.41 -29.71
N ASP A 192 -4.59 10.04 -30.86
CA ASP A 192 -4.06 9.31 -32.02
C ASP A 192 -2.69 8.67 -31.71
N GLU A 193 -1.84 9.40 -30.97
CA GLU A 193 -0.45 9.02 -30.66
C GLU A 193 -0.31 8.12 -29.42
N GLY A 194 -1.26 8.20 -28.48
CA GLY A 194 -1.14 7.53 -27.18
C GLY A 194 -2.25 7.90 -26.20
N ILE A 195 -1.92 7.96 -24.92
CA ILE A 195 -2.86 8.27 -23.83
C ILE A 195 -2.36 9.47 -23.00
N LEU A 196 -3.23 10.45 -22.83
CA LEU A 196 -2.98 11.64 -22.02
C LEU A 196 -3.61 11.46 -20.64
N PHE A 197 -2.81 11.61 -19.59
CA PHE A 197 -3.27 11.67 -18.21
C PHE A 197 -3.29 13.12 -17.74
N GLU A 198 -4.36 13.51 -17.03
CA GLU A 198 -4.56 14.87 -16.51
C GLU A 198 -5.15 14.81 -15.09
N GLY A 199 -4.71 15.71 -14.21
CA GLY A 199 -5.33 15.94 -12.90
C GLY A 199 -5.05 14.91 -11.80
N PHE A 200 -4.11 13.97 -12.01
CA PHE A 200 -3.62 13.05 -10.97
C PHE A 200 -2.66 13.79 -10.04
N GLU A 201 -3.21 14.64 -9.17
CA GLU A 201 -2.43 15.41 -8.19
C GLU A 201 -1.65 14.45 -7.27
N GLN A 202 -0.35 14.68 -7.05
CA GLN A 202 0.54 13.84 -6.22
C GLN A 202 0.99 12.51 -6.85
N ASP A 203 0.91 12.37 -8.17
CA ASP A 203 1.36 11.17 -8.88
C ASP A 203 2.54 11.43 -9.82
N ASP A 204 3.77 11.31 -9.34
CA ASP A 204 4.96 11.51 -10.17
C ASP A 204 5.08 10.59 -11.40
N PHE A 205 4.34 9.48 -11.46
CA PHE A 205 4.30 8.57 -12.58
C PHE A 205 3.23 8.91 -13.63
N LEU A 206 2.02 9.29 -13.22
CA LEU A 206 0.97 9.69 -14.16
C LEU A 206 1.04 11.17 -14.50
N VAL A 207 1.17 12.07 -13.52
CA VAL A 207 1.26 13.52 -13.71
C VAL A 207 2.14 14.13 -12.61
N PRO A 208 3.36 14.60 -12.94
CA PRO A 208 4.30 15.08 -11.93
C PRO A 208 3.75 16.32 -11.20
N GLU A 209 4.18 16.53 -9.96
CA GLU A 209 3.63 17.58 -9.06
C GLU A 209 3.57 18.99 -9.66
N ASN A 210 4.43 19.30 -10.64
CA ASN A 210 4.56 20.61 -11.28
C ASN A 210 4.04 20.68 -12.73
N ASP A 211 3.30 19.67 -13.20
CA ASP A 211 2.72 19.64 -14.54
C ASP A 211 1.20 19.36 -14.47
N ASP A 212 0.47 19.79 -15.49
CA ASP A 212 -0.98 19.61 -15.57
C ASP A 212 -1.34 18.27 -16.24
N SER A 213 -0.39 17.68 -16.99
CA SER A 213 -0.64 16.48 -17.80
C SER A 213 0.62 15.67 -18.14
N ARG A 214 0.44 14.43 -18.58
CA ARG A 214 1.50 13.61 -19.21
C ARG A 214 0.95 12.76 -20.34
N LEU A 215 1.63 12.77 -21.49
CA LEU A 215 1.29 11.96 -22.64
C LEU A 215 2.21 10.75 -22.72
N PHE A 216 1.66 9.55 -22.51
CA PHE A 216 2.35 8.31 -22.82
C PHE A 216 2.09 7.93 -24.29
N LEU A 217 3.14 7.72 -25.05
CA LEU A 217 3.08 7.37 -26.48
C LEU A 217 2.95 5.87 -26.64
N LYS A 218 2.28 5.40 -27.70
CA LYS A 218 2.27 3.97 -28.05
C LYS A 218 3.69 3.48 -28.28
N ASP A 219 4.06 2.37 -27.65
CA ASP A 219 5.43 1.85 -27.70
C ASP A 219 5.46 0.32 -27.60
N ASP A 220 5.69 -0.36 -28.72
CA ASP A 220 5.74 -1.81 -28.80
C ASP A 220 6.95 -2.43 -28.09
N ARG A 221 7.94 -1.62 -27.66
CA ARG A 221 9.12 -2.08 -26.91
C ARG A 221 8.77 -2.48 -25.48
N VAL A 222 7.71 -1.92 -24.91
CA VAL A 222 7.25 -2.21 -23.54
C VAL A 222 6.98 -3.70 -23.39
N GLU A 223 7.38 -4.27 -22.26
CA GLU A 223 7.13 -5.68 -21.96
C GLU A 223 5.62 -6.02 -21.90
N ASP A 224 5.29 -7.31 -22.05
CA ASP A 224 3.91 -7.79 -21.92
C ASP A 224 3.54 -7.95 -20.43
N ALA A 225 2.38 -7.45 -20.02
CA ALA A 225 1.82 -7.69 -18.68
C ALA A 225 1.64 -9.20 -18.38
N PHE A 226 1.37 -9.99 -19.42
CA PHE A 226 1.20 -11.44 -19.36
C PHE A 226 2.12 -12.15 -20.35
N VAL A 227 3.31 -12.52 -19.87
CA VAL A 227 4.40 -13.06 -20.71
C VAL A 227 4.17 -14.51 -21.18
N TYR A 228 3.21 -15.22 -20.57
CA TYR A 228 2.92 -16.63 -20.89
C TYR A 228 1.77 -16.85 -21.88
N LEU A 229 1.20 -15.78 -22.44
CA LEU A 229 0.16 -15.90 -23.48
C LEU A 229 0.74 -16.55 -24.75
N LYS A 230 -0.01 -17.49 -25.32
CA LYS A 230 0.31 -18.16 -26.59
C LYS A 230 -0.23 -17.42 -27.80
N ARG A 231 -1.32 -16.65 -27.65
CA ARG A 231 -1.93 -15.82 -28.70
C ARG A 231 -2.34 -16.62 -29.95
N ASP A 232 -2.67 -17.90 -29.78
CA ASP A 232 -3.20 -18.74 -30.86
C ASP A 232 -4.74 -18.76 -30.80
N ALA A 233 -5.35 -17.84 -31.54
CA ALA A 233 -6.80 -17.65 -31.58
C ALA A 233 -7.59 -18.84 -32.14
N GLU A 234 -6.94 -19.71 -32.92
CA GLU A 234 -7.52 -20.94 -33.49
C GLU A 234 -7.25 -22.16 -32.61
N GLY A 235 -6.39 -22.01 -31.61
CA GLY A 235 -6.08 -23.04 -30.62
C GLY A 235 -7.22 -23.28 -29.61
N GLY A 236 -6.97 -24.21 -28.71
CA GLY A 236 -7.83 -24.51 -27.57
C GLY A 236 -9.06 -25.38 -27.84
N ALA A 237 -9.80 -25.66 -26.77
CA ALA A 237 -11.04 -26.42 -26.83
C ALA A 237 -12.22 -25.50 -27.19
N LYS A 238 -12.89 -25.78 -28.32
CA LYS A 238 -13.94 -24.92 -28.88
C LYS A 238 -15.12 -24.74 -27.92
N GLU A 239 -15.43 -25.76 -27.13
CA GLU A 239 -16.48 -25.77 -26.13
C GLU A 239 -16.21 -24.85 -24.93
N LEU A 240 -14.93 -24.62 -24.61
CA LEU A 240 -14.51 -23.72 -23.52
C LEU A 240 -14.47 -22.25 -23.96
N LYS A 241 -14.33 -21.96 -25.25
CA LYS A 241 -14.22 -20.59 -25.76
C LYS A 241 -15.34 -19.68 -25.22
N GLY A 242 -14.96 -18.49 -24.77
CA GLY A 242 -15.85 -17.45 -24.24
C GLY A 242 -15.69 -17.21 -22.75
N LEU A 243 -16.59 -16.37 -22.22
CA LEU A 243 -16.60 -15.89 -20.84
C LEU A 243 -17.51 -16.77 -19.96
N TRP A 244 -17.00 -17.07 -18.77
CA TRP A 244 -17.66 -17.88 -17.75
C TRP A 244 -17.56 -17.20 -16.39
N ILE A 245 -18.59 -17.35 -15.55
CA ILE A 245 -18.61 -16.85 -14.17
C ILE A 245 -18.90 -17.99 -13.21
N LEU A 246 -18.24 -18.00 -12.05
CA LEU A 246 -18.47 -18.99 -11.00
C LEU A 246 -19.90 -18.90 -10.46
N ASP A 247 -20.59 -20.03 -10.44
CA ASP A 247 -21.94 -20.21 -9.89
C ASP A 247 -21.84 -20.50 -8.38
N ASN A 248 -21.56 -19.46 -7.57
CA ASN A 248 -21.48 -19.57 -6.11
C ASN A 248 -22.54 -18.71 -5.40
N ALA A 249 -22.83 -19.07 -4.14
CA ALA A 249 -23.78 -18.34 -3.30
C ALA A 249 -23.14 -17.15 -2.57
N ASP A 250 -21.81 -17.09 -2.50
CA ASP A 250 -21.05 -16.14 -1.69
C ASP A 250 -20.82 -14.79 -2.39
N GLY A 251 -21.23 -14.67 -3.66
CA GLY A 251 -21.24 -13.42 -4.41
C GLY A 251 -19.86 -12.94 -4.86
N ALA A 252 -18.87 -13.83 -4.93
CA ALA A 252 -17.56 -13.50 -5.46
C ALA A 252 -17.53 -13.62 -7.00
N ASP A 253 -17.19 -12.51 -7.64
CA ASP A 253 -17.12 -12.35 -9.09
C ASP A 253 -15.81 -12.98 -9.63
N LEU A 254 -15.78 -14.31 -9.70
CA LEU A 254 -14.72 -15.07 -10.36
C LEU A 254 -15.14 -15.39 -11.80
N TYR A 255 -14.47 -14.75 -12.74
CA TYR A 255 -14.61 -14.94 -14.17
C TYR A 255 -13.42 -15.68 -14.77
N LEU A 256 -13.71 -16.50 -15.78
CA LEU A 256 -12.74 -17.17 -16.63
C LEU A 256 -13.09 -16.84 -18.08
N GLU A 257 -12.12 -16.33 -18.85
CA GLU A 257 -12.28 -16.11 -20.28
C GLU A 257 -11.28 -16.96 -21.05
N PHE A 258 -11.80 -17.85 -21.90
CA PHE A 258 -10.98 -18.66 -22.80
C PHE A 258 -10.98 -18.05 -24.20
N THR A 259 -9.81 -17.62 -24.67
CA THR A 259 -9.62 -17.02 -25.99
C THR A 259 -8.61 -17.81 -26.81
N GLY A 260 -9.10 -18.82 -27.53
CA GLY A 260 -8.22 -19.72 -28.27
C GLY A 260 -7.38 -20.56 -27.31
N SER A 261 -6.06 -20.47 -27.42
CA SER A 261 -5.13 -21.15 -26.52
C SER A 261 -4.92 -20.46 -25.17
N ASP A 262 -5.46 -19.25 -24.96
CA ASP A 262 -5.22 -18.46 -23.75
C ASP A 262 -6.39 -18.52 -22.76
N LEU A 263 -6.06 -18.37 -21.47
CA LEU A 263 -6.99 -18.26 -20.35
C LEU A 263 -6.68 -16.98 -19.59
N TYR A 264 -7.72 -16.16 -19.38
CA TYR A 264 -7.72 -15.03 -18.47
C TYR A 264 -8.58 -15.39 -17.26
N MET A 265 -8.07 -15.09 -16.07
CA MET A 265 -8.71 -15.34 -14.80
C MET A 265 -8.81 -14.04 -14.05
N TYR A 266 -10.03 -13.69 -13.68
CA TYR A 266 -10.32 -12.45 -13.00
C TYR A 266 -11.21 -12.78 -11.82
N LYS A 267 -10.71 -12.55 -10.61
CA LYS A 267 -11.52 -12.55 -9.41
C LYS A 267 -11.41 -11.18 -8.80
N LYS A 268 -12.55 -10.54 -8.64
CA LYS A 268 -12.62 -9.32 -7.86
C LYS A 268 -13.69 -9.45 -6.79
N TYR A 269 -13.26 -9.19 -5.58
CA TYR A 269 -14.13 -8.94 -4.47
C TYR A 269 -13.86 -7.49 -4.05
N PRO A 270 -14.86 -6.60 -4.04
CA PRO A 270 -14.62 -5.22 -3.63
C PRO A 270 -13.99 -5.16 -2.23
N GLY A 271 -12.85 -4.48 -2.09
CA GLY A 271 -12.09 -4.43 -0.82
C GLY A 271 -11.11 -5.59 -0.58
N SER A 272 -10.99 -6.57 -1.49
CA SER A 272 -9.99 -7.64 -1.39
C SER A 272 -8.81 -7.43 -2.34
N GLU A 273 -7.85 -8.36 -2.24
CA GLU A 273 -6.80 -8.56 -3.23
C GLU A 273 -7.38 -8.61 -4.65
N VAL A 274 -6.78 -7.85 -5.55
CA VAL A 274 -7.08 -7.91 -6.99
C VAL A 274 -6.38 -9.15 -7.56
N PHE A 275 -7.17 -10.10 -8.03
CA PHE A 275 -6.65 -11.26 -8.73
C PHE A 275 -6.97 -11.14 -10.22
N TYR A 276 -5.96 -10.72 -10.97
CA TYR A 276 -5.99 -10.79 -12.43
C TYR A 276 -4.75 -11.54 -12.92
N ALA A 277 -4.97 -12.67 -13.58
CA ALA A 277 -3.91 -13.50 -14.12
C ALA A 277 -4.27 -13.96 -15.53
N ALA A 278 -3.26 -14.18 -16.36
CA ALA A 278 -3.47 -14.74 -17.68
C ALA A 278 -2.28 -15.57 -18.13
N GLY A 279 -2.54 -16.51 -19.03
CA GLY A 279 -1.50 -17.37 -19.58
C GLY A 279 -2.00 -18.34 -20.63
N GLY A 280 -1.05 -19.06 -21.22
CA GLY A 280 -1.28 -20.01 -22.28
C GLY A 280 -1.66 -21.39 -21.73
N CYS A 281 -2.57 -22.05 -22.42
CA CYS A 281 -3.05 -23.39 -22.09
C CYS A 281 -2.55 -24.45 -23.09
N GLU A 282 -2.46 -25.69 -22.61
CA GLU A 282 -2.32 -26.90 -23.41
C GLU A 282 -3.49 -27.81 -23.13
N TYR A 283 -4.16 -28.27 -24.20
CA TYR A 283 -5.42 -29.00 -24.07
C TYR A 283 -5.21 -30.48 -24.36
N GLY A 284 -5.68 -31.31 -23.43
CA GLY A 284 -5.83 -32.74 -23.56
C GLY A 284 -7.30 -33.15 -23.74
N ASN A 285 -7.56 -34.45 -23.61
CA ASN A 285 -8.91 -34.98 -23.66
C ASN A 285 -9.64 -34.70 -22.33
N GLU A 286 -10.54 -33.71 -22.33
CA GLU A 286 -11.27 -33.24 -21.14
C GLU A 286 -10.37 -32.69 -20.02
N THR A 287 -9.13 -32.31 -20.35
CA THR A 287 -8.18 -31.68 -19.42
C THR A 287 -7.44 -30.52 -20.10
N PHE A 288 -6.94 -29.57 -19.32
CA PHE A 288 -5.95 -28.60 -19.79
C PHE A 288 -4.93 -28.30 -18.69
N SER A 289 -3.71 -27.96 -19.07
CA SER A 289 -2.72 -27.29 -18.22
C SER A 289 -2.59 -25.84 -18.63
N CYS A 290 -2.32 -24.94 -17.68
CA CYS A 290 -2.07 -23.53 -17.95
C CYS A 290 -0.82 -23.09 -17.21
N GLN A 291 0.04 -22.37 -17.91
CA GLN A 291 1.16 -21.63 -17.35
C GLN A 291 0.82 -20.15 -17.49
N ALA A 292 0.80 -19.43 -16.37
CA ALA A 292 0.30 -18.06 -16.31
C ALA A 292 1.12 -17.23 -15.32
N ASN A 293 0.99 -15.90 -15.41
CA ASN A 293 1.46 -14.99 -14.37
C ASN A 293 0.33 -14.08 -13.92
N ARG A 294 0.46 -13.58 -12.69
CA ARG A 294 -0.42 -12.55 -12.15
C ARG A 294 0.03 -11.17 -12.62
N LEU A 295 -0.94 -10.28 -12.80
CA LEU A 295 -0.68 -8.86 -13.02
C LEU A 295 0.02 -8.28 -11.77
N GLY A 296 1.12 -7.55 -11.96
CA GLY A 296 1.89 -6.97 -10.86
C GLY A 296 2.77 -7.97 -10.08
N TYR A 297 3.10 -9.14 -10.65
CA TYR A 297 3.94 -10.17 -10.02
C TYR A 297 5.26 -10.45 -10.79
N GLY A 298 5.74 -9.46 -11.55
CA GLY A 298 7.06 -9.51 -12.21
C GLY A 298 7.25 -10.69 -13.16
N GLY A 299 6.16 -11.19 -13.76
CA GLY A 299 6.22 -12.30 -14.71
C GLY A 299 6.58 -13.66 -14.13
N MET A 300 6.60 -13.85 -12.80
CA MET A 300 6.83 -15.20 -12.24
C MET A 300 5.68 -16.16 -12.61
N PRO A 301 5.99 -17.33 -13.20
CA PRO A 301 4.97 -18.28 -13.61
C PRO A 301 4.39 -19.01 -12.41
N PHE A 302 3.12 -19.35 -12.53
CA PHE A 302 2.49 -20.41 -11.78
C PHE A 302 1.86 -21.41 -12.75
N GLU A 303 1.70 -22.65 -12.30
CA GLU A 303 1.08 -23.70 -13.09
C GLU A 303 -0.25 -24.15 -12.49
N MET A 304 -1.20 -24.50 -13.35
CA MET A 304 -2.38 -25.24 -12.94
C MET A 304 -2.70 -26.35 -13.94
N THR A 305 -3.33 -27.42 -13.45
CA THR A 305 -3.92 -28.46 -14.29
C THR A 305 -5.36 -28.68 -13.87
N CYS A 306 -6.25 -28.72 -14.86
CA CYS A 306 -7.69 -28.82 -14.66
C CYS A 306 -8.29 -29.91 -15.54
N GLY A 307 -9.13 -30.76 -14.95
CA GLY A 307 -10.15 -31.49 -15.69
C GLY A 307 -11.35 -30.59 -15.94
N TYR A 308 -11.99 -30.71 -17.10
CA TYR A 308 -13.16 -29.91 -17.43
C TYR A 308 -14.29 -30.75 -18.04
N LYS A 309 -15.52 -30.27 -17.87
CA LYS A 309 -16.69 -30.80 -18.54
C LYS A 309 -17.64 -29.66 -18.90
N VAL A 310 -18.03 -29.60 -20.17
CA VAL A 310 -18.98 -28.61 -20.68
C VAL A 310 -20.31 -29.30 -21.01
N SER A 311 -21.43 -28.71 -20.59
CA SER A 311 -22.78 -29.12 -20.94
C SER A 311 -23.64 -27.90 -21.24
N GLY A 312 -23.69 -27.49 -22.51
CA GLY A 312 -24.38 -26.25 -22.90
C GLY A 312 -23.69 -25.02 -22.28
N ASP A 313 -24.41 -24.32 -21.41
CA ASP A 313 -23.93 -23.12 -20.70
C ASP A 313 -23.38 -23.45 -19.30
N ASP A 314 -23.26 -24.73 -18.98
CA ASP A 314 -22.65 -25.21 -17.73
C ASP A 314 -21.23 -25.70 -17.98
N LEU A 315 -20.29 -25.18 -17.19
CA LEU A 315 -18.91 -25.65 -17.12
C LEU A 315 -18.63 -26.17 -15.70
N THR A 316 -18.04 -27.35 -15.59
CA THR A 316 -17.43 -27.83 -14.34
C THR A 316 -15.95 -27.93 -14.54
N LEU A 317 -15.18 -27.31 -13.65
CA LEU A 317 -13.73 -27.47 -13.55
C LEU A 317 -13.40 -28.25 -12.29
N LYS A 318 -12.47 -29.18 -12.44
CA LYS A 318 -11.84 -29.89 -11.33
C LYS A 318 -10.36 -29.58 -11.36
N ILE A 319 -9.90 -28.80 -10.40
CA ILE A 319 -8.50 -28.41 -10.28
C ILE A 319 -7.74 -29.58 -9.68
N GLU A 320 -6.78 -30.10 -10.42
CA GLU A 320 -5.93 -31.23 -10.00
C GLU A 320 -4.67 -30.74 -9.28
N ASN A 321 -4.15 -29.60 -9.72
CA ASN A 321 -3.03 -28.90 -9.11
C ASN A 321 -3.18 -27.39 -9.39
N SER A 322 -2.92 -26.56 -8.39
CA SER A 322 -2.87 -25.10 -8.51
C SER A 322 -2.05 -24.53 -7.36
N GLU A 323 -1.27 -23.50 -7.67
CA GLU A 323 -0.56 -22.69 -6.67
C GLU A 323 -1.48 -21.66 -5.98
N PHE A 324 -2.76 -21.57 -6.35
CA PHE A 324 -3.76 -20.68 -5.74
C PHE A 324 -5.04 -21.41 -5.31
N PRO A 325 -4.96 -22.36 -4.36
CA PRO A 325 -6.11 -23.14 -3.90
C PRO A 325 -7.22 -22.28 -3.28
N ASP A 326 -6.89 -21.09 -2.75
CA ASP A 326 -7.86 -20.19 -2.10
C ASP A 326 -8.58 -19.25 -3.08
N VAL A 327 -8.04 -19.10 -4.30
CA VAL A 327 -8.64 -18.25 -5.33
C VAL A 327 -9.60 -19.06 -6.19
N LEU A 328 -9.14 -20.21 -6.68
CA LEU A 328 -9.87 -21.06 -7.60
C LEU A 328 -10.40 -22.29 -6.84
N PRO A 329 -11.73 -22.53 -6.80
CA PRO A 329 -12.28 -23.65 -6.05
C PRO A 329 -11.90 -24.99 -6.69
N GLU A 330 -11.50 -25.97 -5.86
CA GLU A 330 -11.09 -27.32 -6.30
C GLU A 330 -12.12 -27.95 -7.25
N ASN A 331 -13.42 -27.74 -6.98
CA ASN A 331 -14.52 -28.22 -7.80
C ASN A 331 -15.46 -27.07 -8.16
N GLY A 332 -15.02 -26.21 -9.09
CA GLY A 332 -15.78 -25.04 -9.54
C GLY A 332 -16.89 -25.39 -10.54
N LYS A 333 -18.04 -24.75 -10.39
CA LYS A 333 -19.14 -24.78 -11.37
C LYS A 333 -19.33 -23.38 -11.92
N TYR A 334 -19.39 -23.25 -13.23
CA TYR A 334 -19.42 -21.96 -13.90
C TYR A 334 -20.59 -21.91 -14.89
N LYS A 335 -21.13 -20.71 -15.08
CA LYS A 335 -22.14 -20.39 -16.08
C LYS A 335 -21.54 -19.55 -17.18
N ARG A 336 -21.95 -19.81 -18.42
CA ARG A 336 -21.57 -18.97 -19.56
C ARG A 336 -22.20 -17.58 -19.44
N VAL A 337 -21.40 -16.54 -19.67
CA VAL A 337 -21.86 -15.15 -19.72
C VAL A 337 -22.13 -14.77 -21.17
N ASN A 338 -23.39 -14.87 -21.58
CA ASN A 338 -23.79 -14.77 -23.00
C ASN A 338 -23.87 -13.33 -23.53
N ASP A 339 -24.08 -12.35 -22.66
CA ASP A 339 -24.11 -10.92 -23.02
C ASP A 339 -22.71 -10.28 -23.00
N GLY A 340 -21.69 -11.02 -22.55
CA GLY A 340 -20.33 -10.53 -22.42
C GLY A 340 -20.13 -9.48 -21.33
N ASN A 341 -21.14 -9.25 -20.49
CA ASN A 341 -21.08 -8.23 -19.44
C ASN A 341 -20.29 -8.77 -18.25
N VAL A 342 -19.19 -8.10 -17.96
CA VAL A 342 -18.45 -8.26 -16.70
C VAL A 342 -18.87 -7.13 -15.78
N HIS A 343 -19.01 -7.41 -14.48
CA HIS A 343 -19.21 -6.36 -13.47
C HIS A 343 -18.08 -5.33 -13.54
N VAL A 344 -18.44 -4.05 -13.68
CA VAL A 344 -17.48 -2.94 -13.63
C VAL A 344 -17.51 -2.37 -12.23
N THR A 345 -16.36 -2.43 -11.54
CA THR A 345 -16.30 -1.97 -10.15
C THR A 345 -16.43 -0.45 -10.07
N SER A 346 -17.10 0.02 -9.03
CA SER A 346 -17.21 1.44 -8.70
C SER A 346 -16.41 1.79 -7.44
N MET A 347 -16.00 3.05 -7.30
CA MET A 347 -15.35 3.53 -6.07
C MET A 347 -16.25 3.37 -4.84
N ASP A 348 -17.57 3.50 -5.03
CA ASP A 348 -18.55 3.23 -3.98
C ASP A 348 -18.42 1.81 -3.42
N GLU A 349 -18.15 0.81 -4.26
CA GLU A 349 -17.97 -0.58 -3.83
C GLU A 349 -16.63 -0.81 -3.13
N VAL A 350 -15.58 -0.14 -3.61
CA VAL A 350 -14.26 -0.14 -2.95
C VAL A 350 -14.36 0.50 -1.56
N VAL A 351 -14.93 1.70 -1.47
CA VAL A 351 -15.03 2.48 -0.22
C VAL A 351 -16.04 1.88 0.76
N LYS A 352 -17.22 1.45 0.30
CA LYS A 352 -18.24 0.84 1.20
C LYS A 352 -17.74 -0.43 1.88
N LYS A 353 -16.70 -1.07 1.34
CA LYS A 353 -16.17 -2.33 1.84
C LYS A 353 -14.82 -2.22 2.53
N ALA A 354 -14.00 -1.22 2.19
CA ALA A 354 -12.98 -0.72 3.11
C ALA A 354 -13.57 -0.34 4.49
N GLY A 355 -14.84 0.10 4.53
CA GLY A 355 -15.60 0.29 5.77
C GLY A 355 -16.43 -0.90 6.27
N LYS A 356 -16.38 -2.08 5.63
CA LYS A 356 -17.21 -3.27 6.00
C LYS A 356 -16.45 -4.59 6.16
N ASP A 357 -15.20 -4.68 5.69
CA ASP A 357 -14.37 -5.89 5.84
C ASP A 357 -13.31 -5.77 6.95
N SER A 358 -13.41 -4.80 7.87
CA SER A 358 -12.59 -4.77 9.09
C SER A 358 -13.34 -4.39 10.37
N GLU A 359 -14.67 -4.55 10.40
CA GLU A 359 -15.36 -4.66 11.69
C GLU A 359 -16.24 -5.92 11.69
N PRO A 360 -15.88 -6.94 12.49
CA PRO A 360 -16.68 -8.13 12.65
C PRO A 360 -18.12 -7.73 12.99
N GLY A 361 -19.10 -8.50 12.49
CA GLY A 361 -20.49 -8.24 12.84
C GLY A 361 -20.67 -8.25 14.36
N SER A 362 -21.71 -7.61 14.90
CA SER A 362 -21.91 -7.55 16.36
C SER A 362 -21.99 -8.93 17.04
N ALA A 363 -22.36 -9.97 16.29
CA ALA A 363 -22.35 -11.36 16.76
C ALA A 363 -20.95 -11.98 16.78
N ASP A 364 -20.07 -11.57 15.86
CA ASP A 364 -18.69 -12.03 15.76
C ASP A 364 -17.80 -11.31 16.79
N LEU A 365 -18.02 -10.01 17.01
CA LEU A 365 -17.35 -9.25 18.08
C LEU A 365 -17.58 -9.86 19.47
N ALA A 366 -18.79 -10.36 19.74
CA ALA A 366 -19.09 -11.03 21.01
C ALA A 366 -18.33 -12.37 21.16
N ALA A 367 -18.04 -13.06 20.05
CA ALA A 367 -17.23 -14.28 20.06
C ALA A 367 -15.74 -13.96 20.32
N TYR A 368 -15.21 -12.93 19.66
CA TYR A 368 -13.83 -12.48 19.91
C TYR A 368 -13.65 -11.91 21.32
N GLU A 369 -14.61 -11.13 21.82
CA GLU A 369 -14.60 -10.67 23.22
C GLU A 369 -14.51 -11.84 24.21
N ALA A 370 -15.17 -12.97 23.92
CA ALA A 370 -15.08 -14.16 24.74
C ALA A 370 -13.67 -14.80 24.71
N LEU A 371 -12.98 -14.78 23.56
CA LEU A 371 -11.59 -15.24 23.44
C LEU A 371 -10.64 -14.33 24.25
N TYR A 372 -10.90 -13.03 24.25
CA TYR A 372 -10.17 -12.04 25.04
C TYR A 372 -10.61 -11.94 26.51
N SER A 373 -11.59 -12.72 26.95
CA SER A 373 -12.09 -12.67 28.33
C SER A 373 -11.01 -12.77 29.42
N PRO A 374 -9.93 -13.56 29.30
CA PRO A 374 -8.88 -13.58 30.31
C PRO A 374 -8.17 -12.23 30.49
N VAL A 375 -7.98 -11.48 29.39
CA VAL A 375 -7.40 -10.13 29.43
C VAL A 375 -8.37 -9.17 30.10
N LEU A 376 -9.61 -9.15 29.62
CA LEU A 376 -10.66 -8.23 30.10
C LEU A 376 -10.98 -8.44 31.57
N GLU A 377 -10.96 -9.68 32.06
CA GLU A 377 -11.17 -10.02 33.47
C GLU A 377 -10.03 -9.49 34.35
N GLU A 378 -8.76 -9.68 33.95
CA GLU A 378 -7.61 -9.22 34.72
C GLU A 378 -7.52 -7.69 34.74
N VAL A 379 -7.77 -7.04 33.59
CA VAL A 379 -7.83 -5.57 33.49
C VAL A 379 -8.98 -5.03 34.34
N ARG A 380 -10.17 -5.65 34.30
CA ARG A 380 -11.30 -5.27 35.14
C ARG A 380 -10.98 -5.40 36.63
N GLU A 381 -10.28 -6.46 37.03
CA GLU A 381 -9.87 -6.66 38.41
C GLU A 381 -8.98 -5.51 38.90
N VAL A 382 -7.95 -5.15 38.12
CA VAL A 382 -7.01 -4.08 38.46
C VAL A 382 -7.69 -2.71 38.47
N VAL A 383 -8.52 -2.43 37.47
CA VAL A 383 -9.28 -1.17 37.39
C VAL A 383 -10.28 -1.02 38.54
N THR A 384 -10.85 -2.12 39.03
CA THR A 384 -11.86 -2.09 40.11
C THR A 384 -11.22 -2.06 41.50
N ASN A 385 -10.16 -2.83 41.72
CA ASN A 385 -9.58 -3.06 43.04
C ASN A 385 -8.28 -2.27 43.28
N GLY A 386 -7.73 -1.66 42.24
CA GLY A 386 -6.39 -1.10 42.23
C GLY A 386 -5.32 -2.14 41.87
N TYR A 387 -4.13 -1.66 41.52
CA TYR A 387 -2.97 -2.48 41.21
C TYR A 387 -2.31 -3.01 42.50
N ASP A 388 -2.06 -4.32 42.57
CA ASP A 388 -1.38 -4.98 43.69
C ASP A 388 0.07 -5.34 43.33
N HIS A 389 1.04 -4.70 43.98
CA HIS A 389 2.46 -4.94 43.72
C HIS A 389 2.96 -6.34 44.12
N ASP A 390 2.21 -7.05 44.97
CA ASP A 390 2.57 -8.40 45.41
C ASP A 390 1.98 -9.49 44.47
N LYS A 391 1.16 -9.10 43.49
CA LYS A 391 0.55 -9.99 42.50
C LYS A 391 1.28 -9.90 41.16
N GLU A 392 1.45 -11.06 40.52
CA GLU A 392 1.91 -11.15 39.14
C GLU A 392 0.70 -11.05 38.21
N TYR A 393 0.78 -10.11 37.26
CA TYR A 393 -0.24 -9.90 36.22
C TYR A 393 0.33 -10.31 34.87
N LYS A 394 -0.48 -10.98 34.05
CA LYS A 394 -0.06 -11.48 32.73
C LYS A 394 -0.34 -10.47 31.62
N TYR A 395 -1.41 -9.69 31.75
CA TYR A 395 -1.97 -8.85 30.69
C TYR A 395 -2.09 -7.36 31.09
N VAL A 396 -1.54 -6.98 32.24
CA VAL A 396 -1.57 -5.59 32.72
C VAL A 396 -0.28 -4.90 32.32
N SER A 397 -0.41 -3.90 31.44
CA SER A 397 0.73 -3.12 30.96
C SER A 397 1.21 -2.11 31.99
N ASN A 398 2.44 -1.61 31.81
CA ASN A 398 2.98 -0.55 32.65
C ASN A 398 2.13 0.73 32.61
N GLY A 399 1.58 1.11 31.46
CA GLY A 399 0.73 2.31 31.35
C GLY A 399 -0.59 2.15 32.09
N LEU A 400 -1.22 0.97 32.02
CA LEU A 400 -2.42 0.70 32.80
C LEU A 400 -2.12 0.69 34.30
N MET A 401 -1.00 0.08 34.71
CA MET A 401 -0.52 0.13 36.09
C MET A 401 -0.31 1.57 36.57
N GLU A 402 0.36 2.42 35.78
CA GLU A 402 0.57 3.83 36.09
C GLU A 402 -0.76 4.58 36.23
N LYS A 403 -1.73 4.37 35.31
CA LYS A 403 -3.07 4.96 35.39
C LYS A 403 -3.80 4.53 36.67
N CYS A 404 -3.67 3.27 37.08
CA CYS A 404 -4.26 2.77 38.31
C CYS A 404 -3.60 3.35 39.57
N MET A 405 -2.29 3.62 39.53
CA MET A 405 -1.59 4.29 40.64
C MET A 405 -1.91 5.78 40.72
N TYR A 406 -2.17 6.42 39.58
CA TYR A 406 -2.41 7.85 39.45
C TYR A 406 -3.72 8.13 38.69
N PRO A 407 -4.89 7.73 39.24
CA PRO A 407 -6.17 7.82 38.54
C PRO A 407 -6.67 9.26 38.31
N GLY A 408 -6.10 10.24 39.01
CA GLY A 408 -6.66 11.58 39.08
C GLY A 408 -8.04 11.58 39.75
N ASP A 409 -8.98 12.35 39.21
CA ASP A 409 -10.37 12.42 39.67
C ASP A 409 -11.29 11.41 38.94
N ASP A 410 -10.72 10.54 38.09
CA ASP A 410 -11.49 9.63 37.24
C ASP A 410 -12.01 8.41 38.00
N ASP A 411 -13.24 8.00 37.70
CA ASP A 411 -13.72 6.66 38.00
C ASP A 411 -13.15 5.70 36.95
N LEU A 412 -12.06 5.00 37.29
CA LEU A 412 -11.35 4.13 36.35
C LEU A 412 -12.25 3.09 35.69
N THR A 413 -13.30 2.61 36.37
CA THR A 413 -14.25 1.64 35.81
C THR A 413 -15.07 2.19 34.64
N LYS A 414 -15.13 3.52 34.52
CA LYS A 414 -15.76 4.24 33.41
C LYS A 414 -14.75 4.82 32.42
N ALA A 415 -13.58 5.24 32.91
CA ALA A 415 -12.56 5.90 32.11
C ALA A 415 -11.74 4.91 31.28
N VAL A 416 -11.34 3.77 31.87
CA VAL A 416 -10.61 2.72 31.15
C VAL A 416 -11.60 1.89 30.34
N GLY A 417 -11.32 1.77 29.06
CA GLY A 417 -12.13 1.02 28.13
C GLY A 417 -11.31 0.17 27.18
N TYR A 418 -12.03 -0.56 26.35
CA TYR A 418 -11.47 -1.36 25.29
C TYR A 418 -12.22 -1.14 23.97
N VAL A 419 -11.54 -1.46 22.87
CA VAL A 419 -12.09 -1.53 21.52
C VAL A 419 -11.63 -2.86 20.92
N LEU A 420 -12.54 -3.52 20.20
CA LEU A 420 -12.21 -4.64 19.31
C LEU A 420 -12.25 -4.09 17.89
N LYS A 421 -11.12 -4.11 17.20
CA LYS A 421 -10.98 -3.56 15.86
C LYS A 421 -9.91 -4.33 15.10
N ASP A 422 -10.23 -4.76 13.88
CA ASP A 422 -9.27 -5.39 12.98
C ASP A 422 -8.39 -4.30 12.35
N VAL A 423 -7.24 -4.08 12.97
CA VAL A 423 -6.23 -3.09 12.56
C VAL A 423 -5.10 -3.73 11.76
N SER A 424 -4.96 -5.06 11.79
CA SER A 424 -4.00 -5.78 10.92
C SER A 424 -4.57 -6.11 9.54
N ARG A 425 -5.91 -6.05 9.41
CA ARG A 425 -6.69 -6.42 8.21
C ARG A 425 -6.60 -7.90 7.85
N ASP A 426 -6.35 -8.75 8.84
CA ASP A 426 -6.32 -10.21 8.68
C ASP A 426 -7.69 -10.88 8.88
N GLY A 427 -8.72 -10.08 9.21
CA GLY A 427 -10.07 -10.52 9.51
C GLY A 427 -10.30 -10.91 10.98
N ILE A 428 -9.29 -10.77 11.85
CA ILE A 428 -9.33 -11.04 13.28
C ILE A 428 -9.18 -9.71 14.03
N PRO A 429 -10.19 -9.28 14.80
CA PRO A 429 -10.11 -8.01 15.52
C PRO A 429 -9.10 -8.07 16.67
N GLU A 430 -8.19 -7.11 16.72
CA GLU A 430 -7.32 -6.89 17.88
C GLU A 430 -8.07 -6.23 19.04
N LEU A 431 -7.63 -6.55 20.26
CA LEU A 431 -8.09 -5.90 21.48
C LEU A 431 -7.18 -4.73 21.84
N ILE A 432 -7.72 -3.52 21.80
CA ILE A 432 -7.05 -2.28 22.18
C ILE A 432 -7.57 -1.83 23.53
N ILE A 433 -6.68 -1.56 24.49
CA ILE A 433 -7.02 -1.10 25.84
C ILE A 433 -6.46 0.30 26.06
N GLY A 434 -7.30 1.22 26.53
CA GLY A 434 -6.90 2.61 26.69
C GLY A 434 -7.94 3.47 27.40
N CYS A 435 -7.69 4.79 27.38
CA CYS A 435 -8.64 5.79 27.82
C CYS A 435 -8.40 7.13 27.15
N ASP A 436 -9.38 8.01 27.28
CA ASP A 436 -9.22 9.41 26.88
C ASP A 436 -8.59 10.21 28.01
N GLU A 437 -7.51 10.93 27.70
CA GLU A 437 -6.86 11.83 28.65
C GLU A 437 -6.75 13.25 28.11
N LYS A 438 -6.82 14.20 29.04
CA LYS A 438 -6.63 15.61 28.76
C LYS A 438 -5.43 16.14 29.51
N TYR A 439 -4.42 16.59 28.78
CA TYR A 439 -3.22 17.21 29.35
C TYR A 439 -3.27 18.74 29.19
N GLY A 440 -3.36 19.45 30.31
CA GLY A 440 -3.41 20.91 30.31
C GLY A 440 -4.63 21.47 29.57
N ASP A 441 -4.39 22.46 28.70
CA ASP A 441 -5.43 23.12 27.90
C ASP A 441 -5.65 22.46 26.53
N ASN A 442 -4.96 21.35 26.23
CA ASN A 442 -5.09 20.63 24.95
C ASN A 442 -6.43 19.89 24.86
N GLU A 443 -6.87 19.58 23.65
CA GLU A 443 -8.03 18.69 23.45
C GLU A 443 -7.74 17.28 23.99
N PRO A 444 -8.76 16.55 24.46
CA PRO A 444 -8.60 15.16 24.89
C PRO A 444 -8.03 14.29 23.76
N ARG A 445 -7.24 13.29 24.12
CA ARG A 445 -6.70 12.29 23.20
C ARG A 445 -6.87 10.89 23.74
N SER A 446 -7.02 9.93 22.83
CA SER A 446 -7.10 8.52 23.16
C SER A 446 -5.69 7.93 23.31
N TYR A 447 -5.32 7.57 24.54
CA TYR A 447 -4.07 6.90 24.85
C TYR A 447 -4.27 5.40 24.94
N ILE A 448 -3.38 4.66 24.27
CA ILE A 448 -3.39 3.20 24.23
C ILE A 448 -2.37 2.67 25.23
N PHE A 449 -2.84 1.87 26.18
CA PHE A 449 -2.00 1.20 27.18
C PHE A 449 -1.47 -0.13 26.66
N ASN A 450 -2.26 -0.84 25.85
CA ASN A 450 -1.91 -2.14 25.33
C ASN A 450 -2.73 -2.50 24.09
N LEU A 451 -2.12 -3.30 23.22
CA LEU A 451 -2.78 -3.93 22.09
C LEU A 451 -2.47 -5.43 22.09
N PHE A 452 -3.51 -6.25 21.91
CA PHE A 452 -3.39 -7.70 21.82
C PHE A 452 -3.97 -8.24 20.52
N THR A 453 -3.30 -9.22 19.94
CA THR A 453 -3.79 -9.99 18.79
C THR A 453 -4.12 -11.44 19.20
N LEU A 454 -4.82 -12.16 18.33
CA LEU A 454 -5.08 -13.60 18.45
C LEU A 454 -4.31 -14.33 17.35
N LYS A 455 -3.37 -15.18 17.74
CA LYS A 455 -2.68 -16.09 16.81
C LYS A 455 -2.94 -17.52 17.26
N ASP A 456 -3.47 -18.35 16.36
CA ASP A 456 -3.85 -19.74 16.65
C ASP A 456 -4.78 -19.87 17.89
N ASP A 457 -5.77 -18.97 18.03
CA ASP A 457 -6.67 -18.82 19.18
C ASP A 457 -5.98 -18.47 20.52
N GLU A 458 -4.68 -18.13 20.51
CA GLU A 458 -3.95 -17.66 21.68
C GLU A 458 -3.75 -16.14 21.67
N VAL A 459 -4.03 -15.52 22.82
CA VAL A 459 -3.82 -14.08 23.02
C VAL A 459 -2.32 -13.77 23.12
N GLN A 460 -1.86 -12.82 22.31
CA GLN A 460 -0.50 -12.30 22.32
C GLN A 460 -0.50 -10.78 22.50
N SER A 461 0.36 -10.24 23.37
CA SER A 461 0.59 -8.80 23.44
C SER A 461 1.50 -8.38 22.29
N VAL A 462 1.12 -7.32 21.57
CA VAL A 462 1.87 -6.78 20.44
C VAL A 462 2.74 -5.62 20.91
N PHE A 463 2.15 -4.67 21.64
CA PHE A 463 2.90 -3.56 22.24
C PHE A 463 2.28 -3.02 23.53
N ASP A 464 3.16 -2.37 24.30
CA ASP A 464 2.86 -1.76 25.58
C ASP A 464 3.12 -0.24 25.55
N GLY A 465 2.10 0.53 25.91
CA GLY A 465 2.19 1.98 26.11
C GLY A 465 2.32 2.34 27.59
N TRP A 466 3.13 3.36 27.91
CA TRP A 466 3.25 3.99 29.24
C TRP A 466 3.67 5.46 29.12
N ALA A 467 3.76 6.20 30.24
CA ALA A 467 3.89 7.66 30.24
C ALA A 467 5.11 8.25 29.48
N ARG A 468 6.13 7.45 29.18
CA ARG A 468 7.35 7.84 28.43
C ARG A 468 7.53 7.09 27.11
N SER A 469 6.54 6.30 26.71
CA SER A 469 6.51 5.48 25.51
C SER A 469 5.05 5.17 25.21
N SER A 470 4.33 6.12 24.62
CA SER A 470 2.89 6.08 24.45
C SER A 470 2.47 5.91 23.01
N TYR A 471 1.33 5.24 22.81
CA TYR A 471 0.68 5.07 21.52
C TYR A 471 -0.66 5.80 21.51
N GLN A 472 -1.00 6.39 20.38
CA GLN A 472 -2.26 7.10 20.14
C GLN A 472 -2.81 6.68 18.77
N TRP A 473 -4.13 6.67 18.64
CA TRP A 473 -4.80 6.29 17.40
C TRP A 473 -4.72 7.42 16.36
N MET A 474 -4.28 7.13 15.13
CA MET A 474 -4.25 8.09 14.03
C MET A 474 -5.42 7.97 13.06
N GLY A 475 -6.17 6.87 13.11
CA GLY A 475 -7.09 6.50 12.04
C GLY A 475 -6.42 5.55 11.05
N ASP A 476 -7.22 5.00 10.14
CA ASP A 476 -6.75 4.20 9.00
C ASP A 476 -5.76 3.08 9.37
N ASP A 477 -5.94 2.48 10.54
CA ASP A 477 -5.15 1.35 11.09
C ASP A 477 -3.71 1.70 11.52
N HIS A 478 -3.44 3.00 11.66
CA HIS A 478 -2.13 3.52 12.08
C HIS A 478 -2.15 4.10 13.50
N PHE A 479 -0.96 4.07 14.10
CA PHE A 479 -0.69 4.53 15.45
C PHE A 479 0.44 5.55 15.45
N TYR A 480 0.22 6.63 16.19
CA TYR A 480 1.26 7.57 16.53
C TYR A 480 2.00 7.04 17.76
N TYR A 481 3.32 6.93 17.65
CA TYR A 481 4.20 6.65 18.76
C TYR A 481 4.88 7.93 19.25
N SER A 482 4.97 8.08 20.57
CA SER A 482 5.76 9.12 21.22
C SER A 482 6.54 8.54 22.40
N GLY A 483 7.85 8.74 22.40
CA GLY A 483 8.77 8.18 23.38
C GLY A 483 9.83 9.17 23.85
N SER A 484 10.45 8.85 24.99
CA SER A 484 11.57 9.60 25.54
C SER A 484 12.66 8.67 26.05
N GLY A 485 13.86 8.74 25.47
CA GLY A 485 15.06 8.06 25.97
C GLY A 485 15.77 8.82 27.10
N GLY A 486 15.35 10.04 27.41
CA GLY A 486 15.98 10.89 28.41
C GLY A 486 15.56 12.36 28.28
N ALA A 487 16.14 13.25 29.09
CA ALA A 487 15.78 14.68 29.09
C ALA A 487 16.08 15.42 27.76
N ALA A 488 16.95 14.86 26.92
CA ALA A 488 17.33 15.42 25.62
C ALA A 488 17.05 14.48 24.43
N ILE A 489 16.43 13.32 24.68
CA ILE A 489 16.17 12.28 23.68
C ILE A 489 14.65 12.18 23.50
N THR A 490 14.22 12.55 22.30
CA THR A 490 12.83 12.49 21.84
C THR A 490 12.73 11.42 20.76
N ILE A 491 11.68 10.62 20.79
CA ILE A 491 11.39 9.60 19.79
C ILE A 491 9.93 9.79 19.38
N PHE A 492 9.62 9.76 18.09
CA PHE A 492 8.24 9.74 17.64
C PHE A 492 8.14 9.12 16.25
N GLY A 493 6.95 8.70 15.86
CA GLY A 493 6.78 8.05 14.57
C GLY A 493 5.38 7.56 14.32
N GLU A 494 5.17 7.09 13.11
CA GLU A 494 3.94 6.44 12.66
C GLU A 494 4.23 4.97 12.40
N ASN A 495 3.30 4.10 12.81
CA ASN A 495 3.41 2.68 12.62
C ASN A 495 2.03 2.02 12.46
N HIS A 496 2.05 0.80 11.94
CA HIS A 496 0.89 -0.09 11.84
C HIS A 496 1.31 -1.51 12.25
N LEU A 497 0.36 -2.46 12.22
CA LEU A 497 0.67 -3.87 12.50
C LEU A 497 1.08 -4.62 11.24
N SER A 498 1.94 -5.64 11.39
CA SER A 498 2.20 -6.60 10.33
C SER A 498 0.90 -7.24 9.83
N PRO A 499 0.86 -7.78 8.59
CA PRO A 499 -0.34 -8.42 8.05
C PRO A 499 -0.86 -9.63 8.85
N ASP A 500 -0.07 -10.16 9.79
CA ASP A 500 -0.48 -11.23 10.71
C ASP A 500 -0.75 -10.73 12.14
N GLY A 501 -0.82 -9.39 12.31
CA GLY A 501 -1.14 -8.70 13.55
C GLY A 501 -0.09 -8.81 14.66
N THR A 502 1.06 -9.46 14.43
CA THR A 502 1.94 -9.88 15.53
C THR A 502 3.15 -8.97 15.78
N GLU A 503 3.46 -8.06 14.87
CA GLU A 503 4.61 -7.16 14.98
C GLU A 503 4.23 -5.73 14.62
N ILE A 504 4.97 -4.75 15.15
CA ILE A 504 4.88 -3.35 14.70
C ILE A 504 5.73 -3.18 13.44
N VAL A 505 5.15 -2.58 12.41
CA VAL A 505 5.84 -2.12 11.20
C VAL A 505 5.91 -0.60 11.22
N TRP A 506 7.12 -0.04 11.07
CA TRP A 506 7.34 1.39 11.14
C TRP A 506 7.27 2.03 9.76
N ASP A 507 6.32 2.96 9.60
CA ASP A 507 6.22 3.80 8.41
C ASP A 507 7.23 4.95 8.50
N ASP A 508 7.34 5.52 9.70
CA ASP A 508 8.28 6.58 10.02
C ASP A 508 8.77 6.45 11.46
N PHE A 509 10.08 6.52 11.68
CA PHE A 509 10.68 6.50 13.01
C PHE A 509 11.72 7.63 13.15
N TYR A 510 11.31 8.69 13.83
CA TYR A 510 12.15 9.85 14.13
C TYR A 510 12.70 9.77 15.54
N PHE A 511 13.97 10.13 15.70
CA PHE A 511 14.54 10.25 17.03
C PHE A 511 15.69 11.26 17.09
N SER A 512 15.89 11.82 18.27
CA SER A 512 17.07 12.62 18.59
C SER A 512 18.04 11.80 19.44
N ASP A 513 19.34 11.88 19.17
CA ASP A 513 20.35 11.17 19.96
C ASP A 513 21.63 12.00 20.13
N GLU A 514 22.41 11.73 21.18
CA GLU A 514 23.65 12.46 21.44
C GLU A 514 24.74 12.04 20.43
N LYS A 515 25.12 12.96 19.55
CA LYS A 515 26.17 12.73 18.55
C LYS A 515 27.56 12.89 19.16
N GLU A 516 27.73 13.95 19.92
CA GLU A 516 28.92 14.27 20.72
C GLU A 516 28.47 14.99 22.00
N VAL A 517 29.35 15.08 23.01
CA VAL A 517 29.00 15.67 24.32
C VAL A 517 28.35 17.03 24.17
N GLY A 518 27.06 17.11 24.49
CA GLY A 518 26.28 18.35 24.43
C GLY A 518 25.79 18.78 23.03
N ASN A 519 25.89 17.90 22.03
CA ASN A 519 25.32 18.09 20.70
C ASN A 519 24.36 16.95 20.35
N ILE A 520 23.15 17.31 19.94
CA ILE A 520 22.08 16.37 19.60
C ILE A 520 21.99 16.28 18.08
N GLY A 521 22.07 15.06 17.55
CA GLY A 521 21.71 14.75 16.17
C GLY A 521 20.24 14.37 16.07
N LEU A 522 19.66 14.58 14.89
CA LEU A 522 18.28 14.24 14.56
C LEU A 522 18.31 13.17 13.47
N TYR A 523 17.51 12.13 13.63
CA TYR A 523 17.61 10.93 12.82
C TYR A 523 16.24 10.42 12.38
N HIS A 524 16.22 9.72 11.25
CA HIS A 524 15.06 9.01 10.71
C HIS A 524 15.43 7.63 10.20
N ASN A 525 14.53 6.67 10.39
CA ASN A 525 14.49 5.44 9.61
C ASN A 525 13.07 4.87 9.57
N THR A 526 12.88 3.75 8.88
CA THR A 526 11.62 2.98 8.82
C THR A 526 11.76 1.59 9.44
N SER A 527 12.84 1.36 10.18
CA SER A 527 13.13 0.07 10.83
C SER A 527 12.68 0.01 12.29
N GLY A 528 12.35 1.17 12.88
CA GLY A 528 12.10 1.31 14.31
C GLY A 528 13.35 1.19 15.19
N ILE A 529 14.54 1.08 14.59
CA ILE A 529 15.78 0.89 15.34
C ILE A 529 16.27 2.25 15.86
N PHE A 530 16.33 2.38 17.19
CA PHE A 530 16.93 3.53 17.87
C PHE A 530 18.46 3.40 17.90
N ASP A 531 19.12 3.68 16.77
CA ASP A 531 20.58 3.64 16.57
C ASP A 531 20.99 4.62 15.48
N ALA A 532 21.69 5.69 15.86
CA ALA A 532 22.19 6.72 14.93
C ALA A 532 23.06 6.16 13.80
N GLY A 533 23.77 5.04 14.02
CA GLY A 533 24.61 4.41 13.00
C GLY A 533 23.82 3.61 11.95
N LYS A 534 22.50 3.44 12.16
CA LYS A 534 21.58 2.71 11.28
C LYS A 534 20.44 3.59 10.77
N ALA A 535 20.56 4.89 10.95
CA ALA A 535 19.55 5.87 10.59
C ALA A 535 20.15 6.93 9.68
N GLU A 536 19.29 7.62 8.92
CA GLU A 536 19.65 8.83 8.22
C GLU A 536 19.75 9.98 9.22
N GLU A 537 20.87 10.73 9.22
CA GLU A 537 20.96 11.99 9.95
C GLU A 537 20.30 13.09 9.14
N LEU A 538 19.35 13.79 9.75
CA LEU A 538 18.52 14.81 9.11
C LEU A 538 19.23 16.17 9.15
N ASP A 539 19.31 16.84 8.01
CA ASP A 539 19.73 18.24 7.92
C ASP A 539 18.53 19.17 8.19
N MET A 540 18.12 19.24 9.46
CA MET A 540 17.01 20.09 9.90
C MET A 540 17.29 20.70 11.27
N SER A 541 16.57 21.77 11.59
CA SER A 541 16.62 22.40 12.91
C SER A 541 15.75 21.67 13.93
N ASP A 542 16.07 21.81 15.22
CA ASP A 542 15.22 21.34 16.32
C ASP A 542 13.76 21.83 16.15
N SER A 543 13.56 23.06 15.67
CA SER A 543 12.22 23.61 15.48
C SER A 543 11.44 22.82 14.45
N GLU A 544 12.04 22.51 13.30
CA GLU A 544 11.39 21.74 12.24
C GLU A 544 11.12 20.30 12.70
N PHE A 545 12.01 19.72 13.51
CA PHE A 545 11.81 18.40 14.10
C PHE A 545 10.60 18.36 15.05
N PHE A 546 10.46 19.37 15.92
CA PHE A 546 9.31 19.48 16.81
C PHE A 546 8.03 19.88 16.07
N ASP A 547 8.12 20.71 15.03
CA ASP A 547 6.96 21.02 14.17
C ASP A 547 6.47 19.74 13.48
N LYS A 548 7.39 18.86 13.04
CA LYS A 548 7.03 17.54 12.49
C LYS A 548 6.37 16.64 13.52
N MET A 549 6.87 16.63 14.76
CA MET A 549 6.24 15.90 15.87
C MET A 549 4.80 16.40 16.11
N ASP A 550 4.61 17.72 16.15
CA ASP A 550 3.29 18.36 16.30
C ASP A 550 2.37 17.98 15.12
N ASP A 551 2.88 17.86 13.90
CA ASP A 551 2.12 17.43 12.72
C ASP A 551 1.58 16.00 12.87
N TYR A 552 2.40 15.02 13.29
CA TYR A 552 1.90 13.66 13.56
C TYR A 552 0.87 13.65 14.70
N GLU A 553 1.16 14.39 15.77
CA GLU A 553 0.27 14.46 16.92
C GLU A 553 -1.09 15.09 16.56
N SER A 554 -1.12 16.00 15.59
CA SER A 554 -2.33 16.66 15.09
C SER A 554 -3.26 15.72 14.29
N LYS A 555 -2.72 14.62 13.74
CA LYS A 555 -3.48 13.61 13.01
C LYS A 555 -4.21 12.64 13.94
N CYS A 556 -3.86 12.62 15.23
CA CYS A 556 -4.46 11.68 16.18
C CYS A 556 -5.97 11.91 16.36
N GLN A 557 -6.70 10.80 16.45
CA GLN A 557 -8.16 10.76 16.53
C GLN A 557 -8.64 10.10 17.81
N MET A 558 -9.90 10.35 18.16
CA MET A 558 -10.55 9.75 19.32
C MET A 558 -11.07 8.35 19.00
N LEU A 559 -10.87 7.41 19.92
CA LEU A 559 -11.48 6.08 19.90
C LEU A 559 -12.78 6.05 20.71
N SER A 560 -13.75 5.27 20.25
CA SER A 560 -15.00 5.05 20.97
C SER A 560 -14.88 3.85 21.91
N TRP A 561 -14.47 4.10 23.15
CA TRP A 561 -14.23 3.06 24.14
C TRP A 561 -15.50 2.37 24.67
N THR A 562 -15.44 1.05 24.81
CA THR A 562 -16.36 0.29 25.67
C THR A 562 -15.80 0.23 27.09
N PRO A 563 -16.49 0.77 28.12
CA PRO A 563 -15.95 0.76 29.48
C PRO A 563 -15.76 -0.67 30.01
N VAL A 564 -14.56 -0.97 30.52
CA VAL A 564 -14.27 -2.29 31.10
C VAL A 564 -15.13 -2.58 32.34
N GLY A 565 -15.61 -1.54 33.02
CA GLY A 565 -16.47 -1.69 34.20
C GLY A 565 -17.92 -2.09 33.92
N LYS A 566 -18.41 -2.10 32.67
CA LYS A 566 -19.80 -2.52 32.37
C LYS A 566 -19.97 -4.03 32.51
N SER A 567 -21.04 -4.44 33.16
CA SER A 567 -21.56 -5.82 33.21
C SER A 567 -22.89 -5.94 32.50
#